data_AF-A0A662JT66-F1
#
_entry.id   AF-A0A662JT66-F1
#
_cell.length_a   1.000
_cell.length_b   1.000
_cell.length_c   1.000
_cell.angle_alpha   90.00
_cell.angle_beta   90.00
_cell.angle_gamma   90.00
#
_symmetry.space_group_name_H-M   'P 1'
#
loop_
_entity.id
_entity.type
_entity.pdbx_description
1 polymer ?
#
loop_
_entity_poly.entity_id
_entity_poly.type
_entity_poly.pdbx_seq_one_letter_code
_entity_poly.pdbx_strand_id
1 'polypeptide(L)'
;MLGFDSDFLVIFLFVVFVGFCWVLGLGWVGVVKGLVLGFLVFLFFVFMAGLDFVVHRVLYGYGLRFSFGWAGFYWFVFGCVFVVFGLVVGFVYWLGSGGGLRGFRVGFGLFFSVLLLFFGGFVDVLWFVFWGGGLPGGGVVWWWMPWFWLFGFWDSFAQLVLLVFVFVVVVLFWIWILCS
;
A
#
# COMPACT_ATOMS: atom_id res chain seq x y z
N MET A 1 -15.82 -10.35 17.77
CA MET A 1 -14.87 -10.24 18.88
C MET A 1 -13.46 -10.46 18.34
N LEU A 2 -12.75 -9.37 18.02
CA LEU A 2 -11.30 -9.39 17.88
C LEU A 2 -10.76 -8.93 19.23
N GLY A 3 -10.17 -9.85 19.98
CA GLY A 3 -9.67 -9.62 21.35
C GLY A 3 -8.32 -8.93 21.37
N PHE A 4 -8.21 -7.78 20.69
CA PHE A 4 -7.13 -6.82 20.88
C PHE A 4 -7.78 -5.57 21.46
N ASP A 5 -7.41 -5.20 22.69
CA ASP A 5 -7.67 -3.84 23.20
C ASP A 5 -6.77 -2.87 22.44
N SER A 6 -7.17 -2.56 21.20
CA SER A 6 -6.52 -1.62 20.28
C SER A 6 -6.16 -0.32 20.98
N ASP A 7 -7.06 0.12 21.84
CA ASP A 7 -7.01 1.37 22.56
C ASP A 7 -5.83 1.38 23.55
N PHE A 8 -5.55 0.24 24.20
CA PHE A 8 -4.41 0.11 25.11
C PHE A 8 -3.07 0.11 24.37
N LEU A 9 -2.98 -0.58 23.21
CA LEU A 9 -1.76 -0.59 22.39
C LEU A 9 -1.46 0.81 21.80
N VAL A 10 -2.50 1.51 21.33
CA VAL A 10 -2.40 2.89 20.82
C VAL A 10 -1.90 3.83 21.91
N ILE A 11 -2.53 3.81 23.09
CA ILE A 11 -2.16 4.67 24.21
C ILE A 11 -0.75 4.34 24.70
N PHE A 12 -0.39 3.06 24.81
CA PHE A 12 0.95 2.64 25.22
C PHE A 12 2.03 3.11 24.24
N LEU A 13 1.85 2.88 22.93
CA LEU A 13 2.79 3.34 21.90
C LEU A 13 2.87 4.87 21.88
N PHE A 14 1.75 5.60 22.01
CA PHE A 14 1.73 7.06 22.06
C PHE A 14 2.49 7.61 23.29
N VAL A 15 2.25 7.05 24.48
CA VAL A 15 2.93 7.49 25.72
C VAL A 15 4.42 7.18 25.68
N VAL A 16 4.82 5.98 25.24
CA VAL A 16 6.23 5.62 25.07
C VAL A 16 6.90 6.54 24.03
N PHE A 17 6.22 6.84 22.93
CA PHE A 17 6.75 7.70 21.88
C PHE A 17 6.94 9.16 22.34
N VAL A 18 5.94 9.75 23.00
CA VAL A 18 6.03 11.12 23.54
C VAL A 18 7.11 11.21 24.62
N GLY A 19 7.19 10.22 25.52
CA GLY A 19 8.25 10.15 26.53
C GLY A 19 9.65 10.05 25.90
N PHE A 20 9.81 9.22 24.86
CA PHE A 20 11.07 9.07 24.13
C PHE A 20 11.49 10.35 23.41
N CYS A 21 10.57 11.07 22.76
CA CYS A 21 10.86 12.36 22.13
C CYS A 21 11.25 13.45 23.15
N TRP A 22 10.65 13.43 24.34
CA TRP A 22 11.01 14.36 25.43
C TRP A 22 12.43 14.08 25.97
N VAL A 23 12.78 12.80 26.15
CA VAL A 23 14.13 12.36 26.58
C VAL A 23 15.21 12.73 25.56
N LEU A 24 14.90 12.73 24.26
CA LEU A 24 15.84 13.10 23.19
C LEU A 24 16.06 14.62 23.02
N GLY A 25 15.41 15.48 23.83
CA GLY A 25 15.57 16.93 23.74
C GLY A 25 15.08 17.53 22.42
N LEU A 26 14.19 16.83 21.70
CA LEU A 26 13.62 17.30 20.45
C LEU A 26 12.69 18.50 20.71
N GLY A 27 13.00 19.64 20.10
CA GLY A 27 12.09 20.79 20.11
C GLY A 27 10.73 20.43 19.49
N TRP A 28 9.70 21.24 19.76
CA TRP A 28 8.29 20.96 19.41
C TRP A 28 8.06 20.42 17.99
N VAL A 29 8.77 20.96 16.98
CA VAL A 29 8.70 20.50 15.59
C VAL A 29 9.15 19.03 15.42
N GLY A 30 10.15 18.58 16.18
CA GLY A 30 10.60 17.19 16.21
C GLY A 30 9.58 16.26 16.86
N VAL A 31 8.94 16.69 17.95
CA VAL A 31 7.84 15.95 18.60
C VAL A 31 6.67 15.74 17.63
N VAL A 32 6.23 16.80 16.95
CA VAL A 32 5.13 16.72 15.96
C VAL A 32 5.48 15.81 14.79
N LYS A 33 6.68 15.94 14.21
CA LYS A 33 7.17 15.05 13.15
C LYS A 33 7.19 13.59 13.59
N GLY A 34 7.63 13.34 14.82
CA GLY A 34 7.62 12.03 15.43
C GLY A 34 6.21 11.45 15.57
N LEU A 35 5.27 12.22 16.11
CA LEU A 35 3.87 11.82 16.27
C LEU A 35 3.21 11.47 14.93
N VAL A 36 3.49 12.23 13.87
CA VAL A 36 3.03 11.91 12.51
C VAL A 36 3.59 10.57 12.04
N LEU A 37 4.88 10.30 12.22
CA LEU A 37 5.48 9.01 11.86
C LEU A 37 4.88 7.86 12.67
N GLY A 38 4.75 8.01 13.99
CA GLY A 38 4.14 7.01 14.86
C GLY A 38 2.70 6.68 14.48
N PHE A 39 1.91 7.70 14.15
CA PHE A 39 0.53 7.53 13.67
C PHE A 39 0.46 6.81 12.32
N LEU A 40 1.35 7.14 11.37
CA LEU A 40 1.43 6.45 10.08
C LEU A 40 1.84 4.98 10.25
N VAL A 41 2.82 4.67 11.10
CA VAL A 41 3.21 3.29 11.41
C VAL A 41 2.07 2.53 12.08
N PHE A 42 1.36 3.15 13.02
CA PHE A 42 0.17 2.55 13.63
C PHE A 42 -0.93 2.24 12.59
N LEU A 43 -1.28 3.20 11.74
CA LEU A 43 -2.25 2.99 10.65
C LEU A 43 -1.84 1.85 9.71
N PHE A 44 -0.55 1.74 9.37
CA PHE A 44 -0.05 0.64 8.55
C PHE A 44 -0.35 -0.72 9.20
N PHE A 45 -0.07 -0.88 10.49
CA PHE A 45 -0.38 -2.12 11.22
C PHE A 45 -1.89 -2.38 11.34
N VAL A 46 -2.73 -1.35 11.52
CA VAL A 46 -4.19 -1.50 11.51
C VAL A 46 -4.69 -2.02 10.17
N PHE A 47 -4.23 -1.44 9.05
CA PHE A 47 -4.65 -1.90 7.73
C PHE A 47 -4.07 -3.29 7.38
N MET A 48 -2.84 -3.60 7.79
CA MET A 48 -2.28 -4.95 7.66
C MET A 48 -3.06 -6.00 8.46
N ALA A 49 -3.49 -5.69 9.69
CA ALA A 49 -4.38 -6.56 10.48
C ALA A 49 -5.78 -6.69 9.83
N GLY A 50 -6.26 -5.64 9.15
CA GLY A 50 -7.46 -5.69 8.32
C GLY A 50 -7.34 -6.67 7.15
N LEU A 51 -6.20 -6.67 6.43
CA LEU A 51 -5.91 -7.66 5.39
C LEU A 51 -5.84 -9.08 5.94
N ASP A 52 -5.11 -9.25 7.04
CA ASP A 52 -4.95 -10.54 7.71
C ASP A 52 -6.31 -11.13 8.13
N PHE A 53 -7.19 -10.30 8.69
CA PHE A 53 -8.56 -10.69 9.00
C PHE A 53 -9.34 -11.19 7.78
N VAL A 54 -9.23 -10.52 6.63
CA VAL A 54 -9.92 -10.96 5.40
C VAL A 54 -9.36 -12.28 4.88
N VAL A 55 -8.03 -12.44 4.88
CA VAL A 55 -7.38 -13.69 4.48
C VAL A 55 -7.79 -14.84 5.40
N HIS A 56 -7.64 -14.66 6.72
CA HIS A 56 -7.85 -15.72 7.70
C HIS A 56 -9.31 -16.07 7.96
N ARG A 57 -10.23 -15.09 8.00
CA ARG A 57 -11.66 -15.36 8.23
C ARG A 57 -12.44 -15.65 6.97
N VAL A 58 -12.00 -15.14 5.81
CA VAL A 58 -12.85 -15.10 4.62
C VAL A 58 -12.27 -15.93 3.48
N LEU A 59 -11.04 -15.70 3.01
CA LEU A 59 -10.50 -16.48 1.89
C LEU A 59 -10.43 -17.99 2.19
N TYR A 60 -9.97 -18.38 3.38
CA TYR A 60 -9.96 -19.80 3.77
C TYR A 60 -11.37 -20.38 3.96
N GLY A 61 -12.34 -19.57 4.40
CA GLY A 61 -13.74 -20.00 4.55
C GLY A 61 -14.48 -20.22 3.22
N TYR A 62 -14.10 -19.48 2.17
CA TYR A 62 -14.69 -19.60 0.82
C TYR A 62 -13.92 -20.55 -0.12
N GLY A 63 -12.84 -21.19 0.35
CA GLY A 63 -12.05 -22.12 -0.46
C GLY A 63 -11.49 -21.48 -1.74
N LEU A 64 -10.96 -20.24 -1.62
CA LEU A 64 -10.44 -19.41 -2.71
C LEU A 64 -11.46 -19.00 -3.80
N ARG A 65 -12.77 -19.18 -3.56
CA ARG A 65 -13.82 -18.69 -4.48
C ARG A 65 -13.99 -17.17 -4.34
N PHE A 66 -14.04 -16.48 -5.48
CA PHE A 66 -14.24 -15.04 -5.52
C PHE A 66 -15.63 -14.62 -5.03
N SER A 67 -15.69 -13.55 -4.23
CA SER A 67 -16.95 -12.92 -3.82
C SER A 67 -16.75 -11.43 -3.60
N PHE A 68 -17.61 -10.61 -4.20
CA PHE A 68 -17.61 -9.15 -4.03
C PHE A 68 -17.74 -8.70 -2.58
N GLY A 69 -18.41 -9.49 -1.74
CA GLY A 69 -18.61 -9.16 -0.33
C GLY A 69 -17.30 -9.06 0.47
N TRP A 70 -16.25 -9.79 0.05
CA TRP A 70 -14.92 -9.68 0.65
C TRP A 70 -13.93 -8.94 -0.24
N ALA A 71 -14.04 -9.06 -1.57
CA ALA A 71 -13.11 -8.44 -2.50
C ALA A 71 -13.12 -6.90 -2.42
N GLY A 72 -14.30 -6.27 -2.29
CA GLY A 72 -14.39 -4.82 -2.17
C GLY A 72 -13.70 -4.28 -0.91
N PHE A 73 -13.91 -4.94 0.24
CA PHE A 73 -13.24 -4.58 1.49
C PHE A 73 -11.74 -4.89 1.45
N TYR A 74 -11.34 -6.03 0.87
CA TYR A 74 -9.93 -6.37 0.64
C TYR A 74 -9.22 -5.28 -0.20
N TRP A 75 -9.76 -4.93 -1.36
CA TRP A 75 -9.15 -3.91 -2.24
C TRP A 75 -9.06 -2.54 -1.57
N PHE A 76 -10.08 -2.14 -0.81
CA PHE A 76 -10.07 -0.89 -0.05
C PHE A 76 -8.93 -0.88 0.99
N VAL A 77 -8.88 -1.91 1.85
CA VAL A 77 -7.85 -2.01 2.90
C VAL A 77 -6.45 -2.14 2.29
N PHE A 78 -6.30 -2.90 1.20
CA PHE A 78 -5.05 -3.05 0.45
C PHE A 78 -4.57 -1.70 -0.13
N GLY A 79 -5.49 -0.88 -0.65
CA GLY A 79 -5.20 0.50 -1.05
C GLY A 79 -4.74 1.37 0.12
N CYS A 80 -5.41 1.28 1.26
CA CYS A 80 -4.98 1.99 2.47
C CYS A 80 -3.58 1.56 2.93
N VAL A 81 -3.22 0.27 2.87
CA VAL A 81 -1.86 -0.21 3.17
C VAL A 81 -0.83 0.47 2.25
N PHE A 82 -1.03 0.46 0.93
CA PHE A 82 -0.05 1.04 0.00
C PHE A 82 0.05 2.57 0.10
N VAL A 83 -1.06 3.28 0.33
CA VAL A 83 -1.07 4.73 0.58
C VAL A 83 -0.25 5.05 1.84
N VAL A 84 -0.54 4.37 2.96
CA VAL A 84 0.16 4.64 4.22
C VAL A 84 1.62 4.20 4.16
N PHE A 85 1.93 3.04 3.56
CA PHE A 85 3.31 2.59 3.39
C PHE A 85 4.12 3.56 2.53
N GLY A 86 3.57 4.03 1.41
CA GLY A 86 4.21 5.07 0.59
C GLY A 86 4.44 6.37 1.37
N LEU A 87 3.47 6.79 2.19
CA LEU A 87 3.61 7.97 3.05
C LEU A 87 4.72 7.78 4.09
N VAL A 88 4.82 6.61 4.72
CA VAL A 88 5.93 6.28 5.65
C VAL A 88 7.26 6.37 4.92
N VAL A 89 7.43 5.72 3.77
CA VAL A 89 8.69 5.72 3.01
C VAL A 89 9.10 7.14 2.59
N GLY A 90 8.17 7.89 2.01
CA GLY A 90 8.42 9.27 1.56
C GLY A 90 8.72 10.23 2.71
N PHE A 91 8.00 10.09 3.83
CA PHE A 91 8.18 10.94 5.02
C PHE A 91 9.48 10.64 5.75
N VAL A 92 9.84 9.36 5.95
CA VAL A 92 11.11 8.94 6.55
C VAL A 92 12.30 9.44 5.72
N TYR A 93 12.23 9.32 4.38
CA TYR A 93 13.25 9.90 3.51
C TYR A 93 13.36 11.42 3.66
N TRP A 94 12.23 12.14 3.64
CA TRP A 94 12.21 13.59 3.80
C TRP A 94 12.82 14.04 5.14
N LEU A 95 12.50 13.35 6.24
CA LEU A 95 13.11 13.58 7.55
C LEU A 95 14.63 13.34 7.53
N GLY A 96 15.09 12.21 6.99
CA GLY A 96 16.51 11.87 6.89
C GLY A 96 17.32 12.83 6.00
N SER A 97 16.69 13.41 4.98
CA SER A 97 17.29 14.39 4.06
C SER A 97 17.44 15.82 4.65
N GLY A 98 17.14 16.01 5.94
CA GLY A 98 17.18 17.34 6.59
C GLY A 98 15.97 18.22 6.32
N GLY A 99 14.89 17.69 5.72
CA GLY A 99 13.63 18.40 5.54
C GLY A 99 13.57 19.44 4.42
N GLY A 100 14.62 19.57 3.60
CA GLY A 100 14.68 20.56 2.50
C GLY A 100 13.73 20.24 1.32
N LEU A 101 13.49 21.23 0.44
CA LEU A 101 12.59 21.10 -0.71
C LEU A 101 13.00 19.98 -1.68
N ARG A 102 14.31 19.81 -1.93
CA ARG A 102 14.84 18.69 -2.74
C ARG A 102 14.54 17.33 -2.09
N GLY A 103 14.69 17.26 -0.77
CA GLY A 103 14.33 16.08 0.02
C GLY A 103 12.84 15.76 -0.06
N PHE A 104 11.98 16.79 -0.04
CA PHE A 104 10.53 16.64 -0.17
C PHE A 104 10.14 16.10 -1.56
N ARG A 105 10.75 16.63 -2.64
CA ARG A 105 10.53 16.14 -4.02
C ARG A 105 10.89 14.66 -4.15
N VAL A 106 12.04 14.24 -3.62
CA VAL A 106 12.47 12.83 -3.67
C VAL A 106 11.59 11.94 -2.78
N GLY A 107 11.20 12.42 -1.59
CA GLY A 107 10.24 11.71 -0.71
C GLY A 107 8.88 11.51 -1.38
N PHE A 108 8.35 12.53 -2.06
CA PHE A 108 7.15 12.42 -2.90
C PHE A 108 7.37 11.45 -4.09
N GLY A 109 8.56 11.46 -4.68
CA GLY A 109 8.99 10.51 -5.71
C GLY A 109 8.86 9.05 -5.25
N LEU A 110 9.34 8.75 -4.05
CA LEU A 110 9.23 7.43 -3.42
C LEU A 110 7.77 7.05 -3.11
N PHE A 111 7.00 7.95 -2.51
CA PHE A 111 5.56 7.75 -2.25
C PHE A 111 4.79 7.39 -3.53
N PHE A 112 4.97 8.16 -4.60
CA PHE A 112 4.29 7.92 -5.86
C PHE A 112 4.75 6.63 -6.54
N SER A 113 6.04 6.27 -6.42
CA SER A 113 6.56 4.98 -6.91
C SER A 113 5.90 3.79 -6.21
N VAL A 114 5.65 3.88 -4.89
CA VAL A 114 4.91 2.86 -4.13
C VAL A 114 3.44 2.80 -4.56
N LEU A 115 2.79 3.94 -4.85
CA LEU A 115 1.42 3.94 -5.38
C LEU A 115 1.33 3.35 -6.80
N LEU A 116 2.33 3.54 -7.65
CA LEU A 116 2.33 2.91 -8.98
C LEU A 116 2.49 1.39 -8.90
N LEU A 117 3.22 0.86 -7.92
CA LEU A 117 3.25 -0.58 -7.62
C LEU A 117 1.88 -1.11 -7.21
N PHE A 118 1.10 -0.34 -6.43
CA PHE A 118 -0.28 -0.69 -6.10
C PHE A 118 -1.16 -0.81 -7.35
N PHE A 119 -1.14 0.17 -8.26
CA PHE A 119 -1.90 0.08 -9.52
C PHE A 119 -1.45 -1.10 -10.39
N GLY A 120 -0.14 -1.43 -10.39
CA GLY A 120 0.40 -2.65 -10.99
C GLY A 120 -0.03 -3.96 -10.33
N GLY A 121 -0.69 -3.92 -9.16
CA GLY A 121 -1.35 -5.06 -8.52
C GLY A 121 -2.85 -5.20 -8.87
N PHE A 122 -3.45 -4.23 -9.58
CA PHE A 122 -4.87 -4.25 -9.97
C PHE A 122 -5.11 -4.64 -11.42
N VAL A 123 -4.07 -5.02 -12.17
CA VAL A 123 -4.13 -5.25 -13.62
C VAL A 123 -5.21 -6.25 -13.99
N ASP A 124 -5.38 -7.31 -13.21
CA ASP A 124 -6.37 -8.35 -13.44
C ASP A 124 -7.81 -7.80 -13.24
N VAL A 125 -8.03 -6.90 -12.28
CA VAL A 125 -9.32 -6.19 -12.10
C VAL A 125 -9.58 -5.23 -13.26
N LEU A 126 -8.56 -4.48 -13.67
CA LEU A 126 -8.66 -3.52 -14.76
C LEU A 126 -8.97 -4.23 -16.08
N TRP A 127 -8.42 -5.43 -16.32
CA TRP A 127 -8.81 -6.26 -17.46
C TRP A 127 -10.30 -6.61 -17.44
N PHE A 128 -10.84 -7.09 -16.32
CA PHE A 128 -12.27 -7.39 -16.22
C PHE A 128 -13.14 -6.16 -16.51
N VAL A 129 -12.81 -5.01 -15.91
CA VAL A 129 -13.54 -3.75 -16.07
C VAL A 129 -13.53 -3.24 -17.52
N PHE A 130 -12.39 -3.29 -18.21
CA PHE A 130 -12.24 -2.67 -19.54
C PHE A 130 -12.43 -3.64 -20.72
N TRP A 131 -12.14 -4.94 -20.54
CA TRP A 131 -12.20 -5.97 -21.59
C TRP A 131 -13.12 -7.16 -21.25
N GLY A 132 -13.23 -7.54 -19.98
CA GLY A 132 -14.12 -8.63 -19.53
C GLY A 132 -15.62 -8.30 -19.54
N GLY A 133 -16.00 -7.06 -19.91
CA GLY A 133 -17.39 -6.61 -19.97
C GLY A 133 -18.03 -6.31 -18.61
N GLY A 134 -17.25 -6.28 -17.53
CA GLY A 134 -17.74 -6.04 -16.18
C GLY A 134 -16.83 -6.65 -15.12
N LEU A 135 -17.16 -6.45 -13.85
CA LEU A 135 -16.38 -7.00 -12.73
C LEU A 135 -16.38 -8.54 -12.72
N PRO A 136 -15.33 -9.21 -12.19
CA PRO A 136 -15.19 -10.67 -12.24
C PRO A 136 -16.36 -11.42 -11.59
N GLY A 137 -16.91 -12.43 -12.28
CA GLY A 137 -18.00 -13.26 -11.77
C GLY A 137 -17.57 -14.21 -10.64
N GLY A 138 -18.53 -14.68 -9.81
CA GLY A 138 -18.24 -15.58 -8.68
C GLY A 138 -17.72 -16.99 -9.05
N GLY A 139 -17.68 -17.33 -10.34
CA GLY A 139 -17.01 -18.53 -10.87
C GLY A 139 -15.53 -18.30 -11.23
N VAL A 140 -15.06 -17.05 -11.23
CA VAL A 140 -13.66 -16.71 -11.48
C VAL A 140 -12.86 -17.11 -10.24
N VAL A 141 -12.07 -18.18 -10.36
CA VAL A 141 -11.04 -18.47 -9.36
C VAL A 141 -9.95 -17.42 -9.54
N TRP A 142 -9.70 -16.64 -8.49
CA TRP A 142 -8.59 -15.69 -8.46
C TRP A 142 -7.28 -16.46 -8.37
N TRP A 143 -6.76 -16.80 -9.54
CA TRP A 143 -5.55 -17.56 -9.71
C TRP A 143 -4.38 -16.57 -9.74
N TRP A 144 -3.64 -16.54 -8.63
CA TRP A 144 -2.27 -15.99 -8.47
C TRP A 144 -1.25 -16.81 -9.30
N MET A 145 -1.67 -17.23 -10.50
CA MET A 145 -1.18 -18.38 -11.23
C MET A 145 -1.35 -18.06 -12.73
N PRO A 146 -0.36 -17.40 -13.33
CA PRO A 146 -0.01 -17.80 -14.68
C PRO A 146 1.47 -18.17 -14.80
N TRP A 147 1.80 -19.36 -14.24
CA TRP A 147 2.54 -20.36 -15.01
C TRP A 147 1.54 -21.28 -15.77
N PHE A 148 0.36 -20.77 -16.16
CA PHE A 148 -0.87 -21.45 -16.65
C PHE A 148 -0.74 -22.23 -18.00
N TRP A 149 -1.27 -21.80 -19.15
CA TRP A 149 -1.11 -22.52 -20.45
C TRP A 149 -1.27 -21.62 -21.71
N LEU A 150 -0.24 -21.08 -22.40
CA LEU A 150 1.22 -21.08 -22.24
C LEU A 150 1.78 -21.57 -20.90
N PHE A 151 1.66 -20.97 -19.72
CA PHE A 151 1.35 -19.63 -19.17
C PHE A 151 0.00 -18.92 -19.35
N GLY A 152 -0.72 -18.97 -20.47
CA GLY A 152 -2.17 -18.66 -20.46
C GLY A 152 -2.65 -17.69 -21.52
N PHE A 153 -3.92 -17.82 -21.92
CA PHE A 153 -4.46 -17.00 -23.00
C PHE A 153 -4.65 -15.53 -22.58
N TRP A 154 -4.18 -14.63 -23.45
CA TRP A 154 -4.35 -13.18 -23.45
C TRP A 154 -3.65 -12.34 -22.33
N ASP A 155 -3.62 -12.77 -21.07
CA ASP A 155 -3.27 -11.85 -19.96
C ASP A 155 -1.81 -11.34 -19.94
N SER A 156 -0.83 -12.19 -20.25
CA SER A 156 0.58 -11.86 -20.02
C SER A 156 1.13 -10.72 -20.89
N PHE A 157 0.68 -10.56 -22.15
CA PHE A 157 1.21 -9.48 -23.02
C PHE A 157 0.63 -8.11 -22.64
N ALA A 158 -0.66 -8.05 -22.27
CA ALA A 158 -1.26 -6.82 -21.77
C ALA A 158 -0.66 -6.41 -20.42
N GLN A 159 -0.42 -7.37 -19.52
CA GLN A 159 0.33 -7.16 -18.28
C GLN A 159 1.75 -6.64 -18.58
N LEU A 160 2.48 -7.21 -19.55
CA LEU A 160 3.81 -6.73 -19.94
C LEU A 160 3.78 -5.31 -20.54
N VAL A 161 2.81 -4.98 -21.38
CA VAL A 161 2.64 -3.62 -21.94
C VAL A 161 2.35 -2.61 -20.83
N LEU A 162 1.48 -2.95 -19.88
CA LEU A 162 1.19 -2.08 -18.74
C LEU A 162 2.38 -1.95 -17.78
N LEU A 163 3.12 -3.04 -17.55
CA LEU A 163 4.37 -3.04 -16.78
C LEU A 163 5.41 -2.12 -17.42
N VAL A 164 5.60 -2.21 -18.74
CA VAL A 164 6.49 -1.33 -19.51
C VAL A 164 6.01 0.12 -19.45
N PHE A 165 4.70 0.37 -19.57
CA PHE A 165 4.13 1.71 -19.43
C PHE A 165 4.39 2.30 -18.03
N VAL A 166 4.08 1.55 -16.96
CA VAL A 166 4.34 1.97 -15.57
C VAL A 166 5.85 2.19 -15.34
N PHE A 167 6.71 1.31 -15.86
CA PHE A 167 8.16 1.48 -15.81
C PHE A 167 8.61 2.77 -16.51
N VAL A 168 8.12 3.06 -17.72
CA VAL A 168 8.43 4.31 -18.43
C VAL A 168 7.93 5.53 -17.66
N VAL A 169 6.72 5.49 -17.11
CA VAL A 169 6.17 6.58 -16.27
C VAL A 169 7.04 6.81 -15.03
N VAL A 170 7.44 5.75 -14.32
CA VAL A 170 8.37 5.83 -13.18
C VAL A 170 9.70 6.45 -13.62
N VAL A 171 10.32 5.97 -14.69
CA VAL A 171 11.62 6.47 -15.19
C VAL A 171 11.54 7.95 -15.58
N LEU A 172 10.54 8.34 -16.36
CA LEU A 172 10.36 9.75 -16.78
C LEU A 172 10.10 10.68 -15.59
N PHE A 173 9.30 10.22 -14.62
CA PHE A 173 9.02 10.96 -13.39
C PHE A 173 10.26 11.12 -12.51
N TRP A 174 11.10 10.08 -12.39
CA TRP A 174 12.39 10.17 -11.69
C TRP A 174 13.40 11.06 -12.41
N ILE A 175 13.47 11.03 -13.73
CA ILE A 175 14.28 11.98 -14.52
C ILE A 175 13.81 13.42 -14.22
N TRP A 176 12.50 13.68 -14.26
CA TRP A 176 11.94 15.00 -13.94
C TRP A 176 12.28 15.45 -12.52
N ILE A 177 12.15 14.58 -11.50
CA ILE A 177 12.51 14.88 -10.11
C ILE A 177 14.00 15.17 -9.93
N LEU A 178 14.88 14.45 -10.64
CA LEU A 178 16.33 14.58 -10.48
C LEU A 178 16.89 15.78 -11.26
N CYS A 179 16.23 16.21 -12.34
CA CYS A 179 16.62 17.35 -13.15
C CYS A 179 15.98 18.69 -12.73
N SER A 180 15.06 18.70 -11.75
CA SER A 180 14.32 19.90 -11.28
C SER A 180 14.73 20.38 -9.90
#